data_AF-A0A2H5Y5G6-F1
#
_entry.id   AF-A0A2H5Y5G6-F1
#
_cell.length_a   1.000
_cell.length_b   1.000
_cell.length_c   1.000
_cell.angle_alpha   90.00
_cell.angle_beta   90.00
_cell.angle_gamma   90.00
#
_symmetry.space_group_name_H-M   'P 1'
#
loop_
_entity.id
_entity.type
_entity.pdbx_description
1 polymer ?
#
loop_
_entity_poly.entity_id
_entity_poly.type
_entity_poly.pdbx_seq_one_letter_code
_entity_poly.pdbx_strand_id
1 'polypeptide(L)'
;MKTILQALGILLRPYRQALLIGAVAFLIGLAGGLIYGWYIQPVEWTDAAPVDLRVDYRANYLRLLADAVRAGFLRPEDSISWLGQRWHPRDAAGEIRRLAQQEADIARRGAMERLAEVWEQAPALPAPARGGGIPAPCLIGLAGLALVGIGAFWLLRRPAPRAAPRRPVSVAAPAGPSVAPTAPERPAPAEVYPETWEPPLSRHQVTYKLGDDHFDLSFPIELPNGEFLGEYGVGISETIGVGDPAKVTAFEVWLFDKNDIKTVTKVLASEYAYRDTGLQARLRQKGDLVLATPGAIIEVETRDLRLQARVVEMEYGTGALPPNSFFARLTLDLAAWRKEEGSPAP
;
A
#
# COMPACT_ATOMS: atom_id res chain seq x y z
N MET A 1 -12.82 -1.53 32.38
CA MET A 1 -13.22 -1.52 30.95
C MET A 1 -14.71 -1.82 30.76
N LYS A 2 -15.29 -2.86 31.37
CA LYS A 2 -16.74 -3.18 31.29
C LYS A 2 -17.67 -2.04 31.71
N THR A 3 -17.31 -1.28 32.74
CA THR A 3 -18.08 -0.14 33.26
C THR A 3 -18.14 1.07 32.32
N ILE A 4 -17.09 1.30 31.51
CA ILE A 4 -17.03 2.42 30.55
C ILE A 4 -17.85 2.08 29.30
N LEU A 5 -17.77 0.84 28.80
CA LEU A 5 -18.63 0.37 27.70
C LEU A 5 -20.12 0.34 28.08
N GLN A 6 -20.44 -0.01 29.33
CA GLN A 6 -21.82 0.04 29.83
C GLN A 6 -22.34 1.48 29.96
N ALA A 7 -21.50 2.42 30.45
CA ALA A 7 -21.85 3.83 30.51
C ALA A 7 -22.04 4.45 29.11
N LEU A 8 -21.19 4.08 28.13
CA LEU A 8 -21.28 4.53 26.76
C LEU A 8 -22.54 3.99 26.05
N GLY A 9 -22.91 2.73 26.31
CA GLY A 9 -24.13 2.12 25.78
C GLY A 9 -25.42 2.74 26.32
N ILE A 10 -25.41 3.23 27.56
CA ILE A 10 -26.54 3.96 28.16
C ILE A 10 -26.62 5.39 27.61
N LEU A 11 -25.47 6.05 27.38
CA LEU A 11 -25.38 7.41 26.83
C LEU A 11 -25.76 7.49 25.35
N LEU A 12 -25.44 6.46 24.56
CA LEU A 12 -25.74 6.38 23.12
C LEU A 12 -27.11 5.77 22.82
N ARG A 13 -27.82 5.26 23.82
CA ARG A 13 -29.15 4.64 23.67
C ARG A 13 -30.18 5.54 22.94
N PRO A 14 -30.29 6.86 23.22
CA PRO A 14 -31.18 7.75 22.46
C PRO A 14 -30.65 8.12 21.07
N TYR A 15 -29.33 7.99 20.83
CA TYR A 15 -28.69 8.34 19.56
C TYR A 15 -28.54 7.16 18.60
N ARG A 16 -28.73 5.93 19.06
CA ARG A 16 -28.57 4.71 18.26
C ARG A 16 -29.44 4.73 16.98
N GLN A 17 -30.66 5.27 17.06
CA GLN A 17 -31.52 5.41 15.89
C GLN A 17 -30.99 6.48 14.92
N ALA A 18 -30.55 7.64 15.42
CA ALA A 18 -29.94 8.68 14.59
C ALA A 18 -28.64 8.20 13.92
N LEU A 19 -27.84 7.40 14.63
CA LEU A 19 -26.58 6.83 14.14
C LEU A 19 -26.82 5.75 13.09
N LEU A 20 -27.86 4.93 13.26
CA LEU A 20 -28.32 3.97 12.25
C LEU A 20 -28.85 4.67 11.00
N ILE A 21 -29.67 5.72 11.16
CA ILE A 21 -30.19 6.50 10.02
C ILE A 21 -29.04 7.19 9.28
N GLY A 22 -28.07 7.77 10.01
CA GLY A 22 -26.86 8.36 9.43
C GLY A 22 -26.01 7.34 8.67
N ALA A 23 -25.82 6.14 9.23
CA ALA A 23 -25.09 5.06 8.58
C ALA A 23 -25.79 4.58 7.29
N VAL A 24 -27.13 4.42 7.33
CA VAL A 24 -27.91 4.04 6.14
C VAL A 24 -27.84 5.13 5.07
N ALA A 25 -27.99 6.40 5.44
CA ALA A 25 -27.89 7.52 4.50
C ALA A 25 -26.49 7.61 3.86
N PHE A 26 -25.44 7.36 4.65
CA PHE A 26 -24.06 7.31 4.14
C PHE A 26 -23.86 6.17 3.14
N LEU A 27 -24.34 4.96 3.46
CA LEU A 27 -24.23 3.81 2.57
C LEU A 27 -25.00 4.02 1.26
N ILE A 28 -26.18 4.64 1.31
CA ILE A 28 -26.95 5.00 0.12
C ILE A 28 -26.19 6.04 -0.72
N GLY A 29 -25.60 7.06 -0.08
CA GLY A 29 -24.79 8.07 -0.77
C GLY A 29 -23.54 7.46 -1.44
N LEU A 30 -22.85 6.57 -0.74
CA LEU A 30 -21.68 5.86 -1.25
C LEU A 30 -22.06 4.98 -2.46
N ALA A 31 -23.12 4.19 -2.33
CA ALA A 31 -23.61 3.34 -3.41
C ALA A 31 -24.05 4.17 -4.63
N GLY A 32 -24.75 5.28 -4.40
CA GLY A 32 -25.15 6.21 -5.46
C GLY A 32 -23.96 6.85 -6.16
N GLY A 33 -22.94 7.26 -5.41
CA GLY A 33 -21.69 7.78 -5.96
C GLY A 33 -20.95 6.74 -6.82
N LEU A 34 -20.89 5.48 -6.37
CA LEU A 34 -20.30 4.39 -7.14
C LEU A 34 -21.06 4.14 -8.44
N ILE A 35 -22.40 4.07 -8.37
CA ILE A 35 -23.26 3.86 -9.56
C ILE A 35 -23.05 5.00 -10.56
N TYR A 36 -22.98 6.25 -10.08
CA TYR A 36 -22.73 7.39 -10.94
C TYR A 36 -21.37 7.31 -11.64
N GLY A 37 -20.30 7.05 -10.88
CA GLY A 37 -18.94 6.98 -11.41
C GLY A 37 -18.65 5.77 -12.29
N TRP A 38 -19.44 4.69 -12.17
CA TRP A 38 -19.25 3.48 -12.98
C TRP A 38 -20.22 3.35 -14.17
N TYR A 39 -21.46 3.82 -14.03
CA TYR A 39 -22.50 3.60 -15.05
C TYR A 39 -22.89 4.86 -15.82
N ILE A 40 -22.91 6.03 -15.15
CA ILE A 40 -23.35 7.28 -15.79
C ILE A 40 -22.17 7.99 -16.44
N GLN A 41 -21.04 8.04 -15.75
CA GLN A 41 -19.80 8.64 -16.26
C GLN A 41 -18.64 7.70 -15.97
N PRO A 42 -18.52 6.59 -16.72
CA PRO A 42 -17.42 5.65 -16.54
C PRO A 42 -16.08 6.38 -16.69
N VAL A 43 -15.11 6.02 -15.85
CA VAL A 43 -13.75 6.52 -15.97
C VAL A 43 -13.10 5.85 -17.18
N GLU A 44 -13.12 6.54 -18.31
CA GLU A 44 -12.41 6.12 -19.50
C GLU A 44 -10.95 6.55 -19.39
N TRP A 45 -10.04 5.57 -19.31
CA TRP A 45 -8.61 5.81 -19.50
C TRP A 45 -8.36 6.11 -20.98
N THR A 46 -8.46 7.39 -21.32
CA THR A 46 -8.08 7.92 -22.62
C THR A 46 -6.63 8.40 -22.56
N ASP A 47 -5.90 8.35 -23.68
CA ASP A 47 -4.53 8.87 -23.82
C ASP A 47 -3.40 8.09 -23.12
N ALA A 48 -3.45 6.75 -23.17
CA ALA A 48 -2.26 5.94 -22.90
C ALA A 48 -1.15 6.28 -23.91
N ALA A 49 0.00 6.75 -23.42
CA ALA A 49 1.13 7.10 -24.25
C ALA A 49 2.27 6.07 -24.06
N PRO A 50 3.23 5.95 -25.00
CA PRO A 50 4.35 5.02 -24.85
C PRO A 50 5.21 5.25 -23.59
N VAL A 51 5.11 6.42 -22.94
CA VAL A 51 5.73 6.69 -21.63
C VAL A 51 5.14 5.85 -20.49
N ASP A 52 3.88 5.44 -20.60
CA ASP A 52 3.17 4.63 -19.60
C ASP A 52 3.55 3.14 -19.70
N LEU A 53 4.34 2.75 -20.71
CA LEU A 53 4.83 1.38 -20.84
C LEU A 53 5.84 1.05 -19.73
N ARG A 54 5.78 -0.19 -19.25
CA ARG A 54 6.84 -0.79 -18.41
C ARG A 54 8.20 -0.59 -19.08
N VAL A 55 9.24 -0.37 -18.27
CA VAL A 55 10.60 -0.06 -18.72
C VAL A 55 11.09 -0.97 -19.85
N ASP A 56 10.86 -2.28 -19.74
CA ASP A 56 11.28 -3.25 -20.75
C ASP A 56 10.56 -3.07 -22.10
N TYR A 57 9.25 -2.81 -22.07
CA TYR A 57 8.45 -2.55 -23.27
C TYR A 57 8.76 -1.19 -23.88
N ARG A 58 9.07 -0.20 -23.04
CA ARG A 58 9.50 1.12 -23.50
C ARG A 58 10.83 1.05 -24.25
N ALA A 59 11.79 0.28 -23.74
CA ALA A 59 13.04 0.01 -24.45
C ALA A 59 12.82 -0.69 -25.80
N ASN A 60 11.93 -1.68 -25.85
CA ASN A 60 11.58 -2.37 -27.09
C ASN A 60 10.85 -1.46 -28.09
N TYR A 61 9.96 -0.60 -27.61
CA TYR A 61 9.28 0.41 -28.43
C TYR A 61 10.26 1.37 -29.08
N LEU A 62 11.25 1.88 -28.32
CA LEU A 62 12.30 2.76 -28.85
C LEU A 62 13.21 2.04 -29.87
N ARG A 63 13.51 0.75 -29.64
CA ARG A 63 14.22 -0.09 -30.63
C ARG A 63 13.41 -0.27 -31.91
N LEU A 64 12.10 -0.49 -31.81
CA LEU A 64 11.21 -0.61 -32.96
C LEU A 64 11.13 0.69 -33.76
N LEU A 65 11.07 1.84 -33.09
CA LEU A 65 11.16 3.16 -33.74
C LEU A 65 12.48 3.32 -34.50
N ALA A 66 13.60 2.96 -33.88
CA ALA A 66 14.90 2.99 -34.54
C ALA A 66 14.98 2.04 -35.75
N ASP A 67 14.40 0.84 -35.65
CA ASP A 67 14.31 -0.11 -36.76
C ASP A 67 13.39 0.39 -37.88
N ALA A 68 12.28 1.06 -37.56
CA ALA A 68 11.40 1.69 -38.55
C ALA A 68 12.10 2.82 -39.31
N VAL A 69 12.90 3.63 -38.61
CA VAL A 69 13.75 4.66 -39.24
C VAL A 69 14.83 4.04 -40.12
N ARG A 70 15.48 2.99 -39.64
CA ARG A 70 16.51 2.27 -40.40
C ARG A 70 15.95 1.63 -41.67
N ALA A 71 14.75 1.07 -41.60
CA ALA A 71 14.05 0.48 -42.72
C ALA A 71 13.41 1.52 -43.68
N GLY A 72 13.45 2.81 -43.32
CA GLY A 72 12.86 3.89 -44.11
C GLY A 72 11.33 3.98 -44.04
N PHE A 73 10.69 3.23 -43.14
CA PHE A 73 9.25 3.32 -42.91
C PHE A 73 8.85 4.58 -42.15
N LEU A 74 9.76 5.10 -41.31
CA LEU A 74 9.54 6.28 -40.50
C LEU A 74 10.65 7.30 -40.77
N ARG A 75 10.28 8.54 -41.07
CA ARG A 75 11.24 9.64 -41.11
C ARG A 75 11.52 10.11 -39.67
N PRO A 76 12.78 10.39 -39.30
CA PRO A 76 13.11 10.86 -37.95
C PRO A 76 12.27 12.06 -37.52
N GLU A 77 11.95 12.97 -38.42
CA GLU A 77 11.18 14.19 -38.16
C GLU A 77 9.73 13.89 -37.77
N ASP A 78 9.13 12.85 -38.36
CA ASP A 78 7.74 12.44 -38.07
C ASP A 78 7.63 11.66 -36.77
N SER A 79 8.74 11.13 -36.25
CA SER A 79 8.76 10.25 -35.07
C SER A 79 8.32 10.95 -33.78
N ILE A 80 8.36 12.28 -33.72
CA ILE A 80 7.89 13.07 -32.56
C ILE A 80 6.41 12.78 -32.29
N SER A 81 5.60 12.62 -33.34
CA SER A 81 4.17 12.31 -33.20
C SER A 81 3.91 10.95 -32.53
N TRP A 82 4.86 10.04 -32.62
CA TRP A 82 4.75 8.68 -32.07
C TRP A 82 5.03 8.63 -30.57
N LEU A 83 5.72 9.63 -29.99
CA LEU A 83 5.95 9.72 -28.55
C LEU A 83 4.65 9.94 -27.74
N GLY A 84 3.58 10.39 -28.40
CA GLY A 84 2.32 10.76 -27.77
C GLY A 84 2.39 12.10 -27.02
N GLN A 85 1.26 12.54 -26.46
CA GLN A 85 1.15 13.87 -25.84
C GLN A 85 1.84 13.97 -24.47
N ARG A 86 2.02 12.84 -23.78
CA ARG A 86 2.50 12.79 -22.40
C ARG A 86 4.01 12.53 -22.28
N TRP A 87 4.66 12.06 -23.32
CA TRP A 87 6.10 11.84 -23.29
C TRP A 87 6.82 13.08 -23.82
N HIS A 88 7.51 13.78 -22.93
CA HIS A 88 8.27 14.96 -23.32
C HIS A 88 9.42 14.57 -24.27
N PRO A 89 9.58 15.23 -25.44
CA PRO A 89 10.59 14.83 -26.44
C PRO A 89 12.02 14.76 -25.91
N ARG A 90 12.42 15.70 -25.04
CA ARG A 90 13.77 15.69 -24.44
C ARG A 90 14.01 14.53 -23.49
N ASP A 91 12.96 14.08 -22.79
CA ASP A 91 13.08 12.94 -21.87
C ASP A 91 13.22 11.64 -22.69
N ALA A 92 12.44 11.51 -23.77
CA ALA A 92 12.57 10.42 -24.74
C ALA A 92 13.96 10.40 -25.40
N ALA A 93 14.51 11.57 -25.75
CA ALA A 93 15.86 11.71 -26.30
C ALA A 93 16.93 11.20 -25.32
N GLY A 94 16.83 11.57 -24.04
CA GLY A 94 17.73 11.08 -23.00
C GLY A 94 17.61 9.57 -22.76
N GLU A 95 16.42 8.99 -22.91
CA GLU A 95 16.20 7.55 -22.77
C GLU A 95 16.76 6.76 -23.96
N ILE A 96 16.46 7.16 -25.19
CA ILE A 96 16.96 6.45 -26.37
C ILE A 96 18.49 6.55 -26.52
N ARG A 97 19.10 7.67 -26.09
CA ARG A 97 20.56 7.83 -26.07
C ARG A 97 21.24 6.86 -25.08
N ARG A 98 20.63 6.65 -23.91
CA ARG A 98 21.10 5.63 -22.94
C ARG A 98 21.00 4.21 -23.52
N LEU A 99 19.92 3.91 -24.24
CA LEU A 99 19.78 2.62 -24.93
C LEU A 99 20.78 2.46 -26.06
N ALA A 100 21.06 3.51 -26.83
CA ALA A 100 22.05 3.51 -27.91
C ALA A 100 23.45 3.13 -27.42
N GLN A 101 23.85 3.62 -26.23
CA GLN A 101 25.13 3.28 -25.60
C GLN A 101 25.28 1.78 -25.29
N GLN A 102 24.17 1.08 -25.07
CA GLN A 102 24.13 -0.34 -24.75
C GLN A 102 23.85 -1.23 -25.96
N GLU A 103 23.45 -0.64 -27.11
CA GLU A 103 23.06 -1.37 -28.30
C GLU A 103 24.29 -1.91 -29.04
N ALA A 104 24.31 -3.19 -29.39
CA ALA A 104 25.45 -3.83 -30.06
C ALA A 104 25.45 -3.57 -31.58
N ASP A 105 24.28 -3.42 -32.18
CA ASP A 105 24.12 -3.16 -33.61
C ASP A 105 24.45 -1.68 -33.94
N ILE A 106 25.51 -1.47 -34.73
CA ILE A 106 26.00 -0.15 -35.14
C ILE A 106 24.93 0.60 -35.97
N ALA A 107 24.20 -0.10 -36.84
CA ALA A 107 23.20 0.52 -37.70
C ALA A 107 21.99 0.98 -36.89
N ARG A 108 21.53 0.16 -35.93
CA ARG A 108 20.45 0.54 -35.02
C ARG A 108 20.87 1.66 -34.08
N ARG A 109 22.09 1.61 -33.53
CA ARG A 109 22.67 2.69 -32.72
C ARG A 109 22.66 4.01 -33.48
N GLY A 110 23.07 4.02 -34.75
CA GLY A 110 23.03 5.22 -35.59
C GLY A 110 21.60 5.74 -35.87
N ALA A 111 20.59 4.86 -35.93
CA ALA A 111 19.21 5.28 -36.03
C ALA A 111 18.67 5.87 -34.71
N MET A 112 19.05 5.29 -33.56
CA MET A 112 18.72 5.80 -32.23
C MET A 112 19.30 7.19 -31.97
N GLU A 113 20.57 7.44 -32.34
CA GLU A 113 21.19 8.75 -32.17
C GLU A 113 20.52 9.83 -33.03
N ARG A 114 20.15 9.50 -34.28
CA ARG A 114 19.38 10.41 -35.14
C ARG A 114 18.02 10.77 -34.56
N LEU A 115 17.31 9.78 -34.00
CA LEU A 115 16.06 10.02 -33.29
C LEU A 115 16.27 10.92 -32.06
N ALA A 116 17.31 10.67 -31.28
CA ALA A 116 17.66 11.48 -30.11
C ALA A 116 17.91 12.94 -30.50
N GLU A 117 18.66 13.18 -31.58
CA GLU A 117 18.98 14.52 -32.08
C GLU A 117 17.71 15.30 -32.49
N VAL A 118 16.81 14.65 -33.23
CA VAL A 118 15.54 15.27 -33.64
C VAL A 118 14.67 15.59 -32.43
N TRP A 119 14.56 14.67 -31.47
CA TRP A 119 13.71 14.87 -30.29
C TRP A 119 14.25 15.91 -29.31
N GLU A 120 15.57 16.08 -29.22
CA GLU A 120 16.21 17.12 -28.40
C GLU A 120 15.85 18.53 -28.90
N GLN A 121 15.77 18.68 -30.23
CA GLN A 121 15.46 19.93 -30.93
C GLN A 121 13.95 20.18 -31.06
N ALA A 122 13.12 19.18 -30.75
CA ALA A 122 11.68 19.30 -30.85
C ALA A 122 11.11 20.32 -29.84
N PRO A 123 10.17 21.18 -30.26
CA PRO A 123 9.46 22.05 -29.32
C PRO A 123 8.63 21.21 -28.34
N ALA A 124 8.51 21.69 -27.10
CA ALA A 124 7.67 21.03 -26.10
C ALA A 124 6.21 20.98 -26.61
N LEU A 125 5.60 19.80 -26.57
CA LEU A 125 4.20 19.62 -26.92
C LEU A 125 3.33 20.45 -25.96
N PRO A 126 2.24 21.08 -26.44
CA PRO A 126 1.32 21.80 -25.58
C PRO A 126 0.77 20.83 -24.53
N ALA A 127 0.90 21.18 -23.25
CA ALA A 127 0.36 20.37 -22.17
C ALA A 127 -1.16 20.22 -22.37
N PRO A 128 -1.72 19.02 -22.20
CA PRO A 128 -3.17 18.84 -22.26
C PRO A 128 -3.82 19.76 -21.23
N ALA A 129 -4.93 20.40 -21.62
CA ALA A 129 -5.73 21.17 -20.70
C ALA A 129 -6.16 20.24 -19.57
N ARG A 130 -5.59 20.43 -18.36
CA ARG A 130 -6.02 19.70 -17.17
C ARG A 130 -7.51 20.00 -16.97
N GLY A 131 -8.38 19.07 -17.34
CA GLY A 131 -9.79 19.05 -16.95
C GLY A 131 -9.92 18.73 -15.47
N GLY A 132 -9.30 19.54 -14.60
CA GLY A 132 -9.22 19.35 -13.16
C GLY A 132 -10.25 20.18 -12.40
N GLY A 133 -11.46 20.31 -12.93
CA GLY A 133 -12.58 20.89 -12.18
C GLY A 133 -13.28 19.79 -11.39
N ILE A 134 -13.53 20.01 -10.08
CA ILE A 134 -14.46 19.17 -9.33
C ILE A 134 -15.79 19.20 -10.11
N PRO A 135 -16.31 18.07 -10.60
CA PRO A 135 -17.50 18.09 -11.43
C PRO A 135 -18.65 18.71 -10.62
N ALA A 136 -19.37 19.66 -11.23
CA ALA A 136 -20.52 20.33 -10.63
C ALA A 136 -21.47 19.43 -9.81
N PRO A 137 -21.77 18.17 -10.20
CA PRO A 137 -22.56 17.26 -9.35
C PRO A 137 -21.95 16.95 -7.98
N CYS A 138 -20.62 16.90 -7.84
CA CYS A 138 -19.96 16.71 -6.55
C CYS A 138 -20.17 17.92 -5.62
N LEU A 139 -20.14 19.15 -6.16
CA LEU A 139 -20.41 20.36 -5.37
C LEU A 139 -21.87 20.40 -4.90
N ILE A 140 -22.81 19.96 -5.73
CA ILE A 140 -24.24 19.87 -5.38
C ILE A 140 -24.47 18.80 -4.31
N GLY A 141 -23.81 17.65 -4.42
CA GLY A 141 -23.86 16.59 -3.40
C GLY A 141 -23.31 17.03 -2.05
N LEU A 142 -22.20 17.78 -2.05
CA LEU A 142 -21.57 18.31 -0.83
C LEU A 142 -22.45 19.40 -0.17
N ALA A 143 -23.09 20.26 -0.97
CA ALA A 143 -24.05 21.24 -0.49
C ALA A 143 -25.31 20.58 0.10
N GLY A 144 -25.80 19.50 -0.51
CA GLY A 144 -26.92 18.70 0.00
C GLY A 144 -26.61 18.06 1.36
N LEU A 145 -25.43 17.46 1.50
CA LEU A 145 -24.95 16.89 2.78
C LEU A 145 -24.81 17.95 3.88
N ALA A 146 -24.31 19.13 3.54
CA ALA A 146 -24.20 20.24 4.47
C ALA A 146 -25.57 20.71 4.99
N LEU A 147 -26.58 20.82 4.11
CA LEU A 147 -27.94 21.19 4.50
C LEU A 147 -28.61 20.16 5.41
N VAL A 148 -28.41 18.87 5.15
CA VAL A 148 -28.91 17.78 6.02
C VAL A 148 -28.24 17.82 7.40
N GLY A 149 -26.92 18.08 7.44
CA GLY A 149 -26.18 18.24 8.70
C GLY A 149 -26.68 19.44 9.53
N ILE A 150 -26.95 20.58 8.88
CA ILE A 150 -27.50 21.79 9.52
C ILE A 150 -28.91 21.52 10.06
N GLY A 151 -29.75 20.80 9.31
CA GLY A 151 -31.10 20.41 9.74
C GLY A 151 -31.09 19.48 10.96
N ALA A 152 -30.22 18.47 10.95
CA ALA A 152 -30.04 17.55 12.09
C ALA A 152 -29.56 18.30 13.35
N PHE A 153 -28.60 19.21 13.20
CA PHE A 153 -28.06 20.03 14.28
C PHE A 153 -29.12 20.91 14.97
N TRP A 154 -30.04 21.49 14.20
CA TRP A 154 -31.15 22.28 14.73
C TRP A 154 -32.20 21.42 15.47
N LEU A 155 -32.48 20.22 14.98
CA LEU A 155 -33.39 19.27 15.63
C LEU A 155 -32.82 18.74 16.97
N LEU A 156 -31.50 18.58 17.05
CA LEU A 156 -30.77 18.12 18.23
C LEU A 156 -30.58 19.18 19.32
N ARG A 157 -30.87 20.45 19.04
CA ARG A 157 -30.72 21.58 19.97
C ARG A 157 -31.95 21.89 20.84
N ARG A 158 -33.00 21.05 20.83
CA ARG A 158 -34.15 21.25 21.74
C ARG A 158 -33.72 20.97 23.20
N PRO A 159 -33.91 21.93 24.12
CA PRO A 159 -33.40 21.80 25.50
C PRO A 159 -34.24 20.81 26.31
N ALA A 160 -33.60 19.79 26.89
CA ALA A 160 -34.19 18.94 27.92
C ALA A 160 -34.02 19.58 29.32
N PRO A 161 -35.01 19.46 30.23
CA PRO A 161 -34.97 20.08 31.55
C PRO A 161 -33.95 19.41 32.49
N ARG A 162 -33.17 20.25 33.18
CA ARG A 162 -32.16 19.89 34.18
C ARG A 162 -32.80 19.31 35.45
N ALA A 163 -32.27 18.18 35.93
CA ALA A 163 -32.40 17.75 37.32
C ALA A 163 -31.05 17.90 38.04
N ALA A 164 -31.12 18.38 39.28
CA ALA A 164 -30.06 18.91 40.12
C ALA A 164 -29.18 17.81 40.79
N PRO A 165 -28.01 18.19 41.39
CA PRO A 165 -26.96 17.26 41.78
C PRO A 165 -27.13 16.73 43.22
N ARG A 166 -26.60 15.52 43.48
CA ARG A 166 -26.30 15.04 44.84
C ARG A 166 -24.93 14.36 44.89
N ARG A 167 -24.14 14.79 45.87
CA ARG A 167 -22.96 14.14 46.49
C ARG A 167 -23.12 14.41 48.01
N PRO A 168 -22.32 13.84 48.93
CA PRO A 168 -21.32 12.75 48.82
C PRO A 168 -21.46 11.71 49.96
N VAL A 169 -20.71 10.60 49.94
CA VAL A 169 -20.17 9.98 51.17
C VAL A 169 -18.83 9.29 50.85
N SER A 170 -17.83 9.58 51.69
CA SER A 170 -16.51 8.97 51.81
C SER A 170 -16.54 7.81 52.82
N VAL A 171 -15.87 6.68 52.56
CA VAL A 171 -15.41 5.75 53.60
C VAL A 171 -14.03 5.18 53.23
N ALA A 172 -13.20 5.04 54.26
CA ALA A 172 -11.79 4.75 54.30
C ALA A 172 -11.38 3.28 54.01
N ALA A 173 -10.06 3.10 53.83
CA ALA A 173 -9.33 1.84 53.71
C ALA A 173 -9.21 1.07 55.04
N PRO A 174 -8.81 -0.21 54.98
CA PRO A 174 -7.54 -0.62 55.62
C PRO A 174 -6.72 -1.65 54.79
N ALA A 175 -5.59 -2.09 55.38
CA ALA A 175 -4.32 -2.47 54.76
C ALA A 175 -3.98 -3.98 54.60
N GLY A 176 -3.11 -4.27 53.61
CA GLY A 176 -2.04 -5.31 53.58
C GLY A 176 -2.39 -6.77 53.23
N PRO A 177 -1.41 -7.66 52.86
CA PRO A 177 0.01 -7.45 52.49
C PRO A 177 0.51 -8.21 51.22
N SER A 178 1.73 -7.84 50.77
CA SER A 178 2.83 -8.61 50.10
C SER A 178 2.54 -9.65 49.00
N VAL A 179 3.21 -9.52 47.83
CA VAL A 179 4.23 -10.46 47.28
C VAL A 179 4.92 -9.81 46.06
N ALA A 180 6.24 -9.69 46.11
CA ALA A 180 7.15 -9.78 44.94
C ALA A 180 7.86 -11.15 45.06
N PRO A 181 8.29 -11.86 43.99
CA PRO A 181 9.26 -11.39 42.99
C PRO A 181 8.85 -11.83 41.54
N THR A 182 9.46 -11.43 40.42
CA THR A 182 10.82 -11.71 39.96
C THR A 182 11.01 -11.05 38.58
N ALA A 183 12.18 -10.43 38.36
CA ALA A 183 12.84 -10.33 37.05
C ALA A 183 14.14 -11.16 37.16
N PRO A 184 14.85 -11.58 36.09
CA PRO A 184 14.69 -11.27 34.66
C PRO A 184 14.63 -12.54 33.78
N GLU A 185 14.08 -12.46 32.56
CA GLU A 185 14.34 -13.50 31.55
C GLU A 185 15.20 -12.93 30.42
N ARG A 186 16.37 -13.55 30.29
CA ARG A 186 17.43 -13.31 29.32
C ARG A 186 17.00 -13.85 27.95
N PRO A 187 17.50 -13.32 26.82
CA PRO A 187 17.06 -13.74 25.49
C PRO A 187 17.37 -15.23 25.28
N ALA A 188 16.38 -15.97 24.78
CA ALA A 188 16.59 -17.32 24.30
C ALA A 188 17.54 -17.31 23.08
N PRO A 189 18.35 -18.36 22.87
CA PRO A 189 19.33 -18.44 21.79
C PRO A 189 18.65 -18.47 20.41
N ALA A 190 19.37 -18.01 19.39
CA ALA A 190 19.00 -18.22 18.01
C ALA A 190 18.80 -19.72 17.74
N GLU A 191 17.55 -20.14 17.56
CA GLU A 191 17.24 -21.48 17.10
C GLU A 191 17.68 -21.60 15.64
N VAL A 192 18.71 -22.40 15.46
CA VAL A 192 19.11 -22.96 14.18
C VAL A 192 17.94 -23.80 13.68
N TYR A 193 17.42 -23.46 12.50
CA TYR A 193 16.34 -24.16 11.83
C TYR A 193 16.59 -25.68 11.78
N PRO A 194 15.59 -26.53 12.07
CA PRO A 194 15.66 -27.93 11.65
C PRO A 194 15.60 -27.99 10.13
N GLU A 195 16.64 -28.55 9.51
CA GLU A 195 16.70 -28.88 8.08
C GLU A 195 15.76 -30.04 7.74
N THR A 196 14.46 -29.79 7.78
CA THR A 196 13.46 -30.73 7.28
C THR A 196 12.29 -29.98 6.65
N TRP A 197 12.54 -29.37 5.49
CA TRP A 197 11.48 -28.99 4.58
C TRP A 197 11.90 -29.34 3.15
N GLU A 198 10.95 -29.80 2.35
CA GLU A 198 11.11 -29.83 0.89
C GLU A 198 11.59 -28.44 0.40
N PRO A 199 12.36 -28.39 -0.70
CA PRO A 199 12.81 -27.12 -1.25
C PRO A 199 11.58 -26.22 -1.50
N PRO A 200 11.64 -24.93 -1.12
CA PRO A 200 10.52 -24.02 -1.37
C PRO A 200 10.22 -23.96 -2.85
N LEU A 201 8.93 -23.88 -3.19
CA LEU A 201 8.46 -23.73 -4.57
C LEU A 201 8.91 -22.40 -5.16
N SER A 202 9.03 -21.38 -4.31
CA SER A 202 9.49 -20.06 -4.68
C SER A 202 10.25 -19.45 -3.50
N ARG A 203 11.38 -18.80 -3.78
CA ARG A 203 12.18 -18.10 -2.78
C ARG A 203 12.77 -16.83 -3.36
N HIS A 204 12.52 -15.70 -2.70
CA HIS A 204 13.02 -14.40 -3.11
C HIS A 204 13.54 -13.61 -1.90
N GLN A 205 14.71 -13.00 -2.07
CA GLN A 205 15.19 -11.99 -1.14
C GLN A 205 14.87 -10.61 -1.69
N VAL A 206 14.19 -9.79 -0.89
CA VAL A 206 13.79 -8.42 -1.25
C VAL A 206 14.39 -7.44 -0.28
N THR A 207 14.73 -6.24 -0.77
CA THR A 207 15.31 -5.17 0.06
C THR A 207 14.64 -3.85 -0.25
N TYR A 208 13.93 -3.32 0.73
CA TYR A 208 13.49 -1.93 0.73
C TYR A 208 14.67 -1.03 1.14
N LYS A 209 14.78 0.12 0.48
CA LYS A 209 15.68 1.23 0.86
C LYS A 209 14.90 2.52 0.87
N LEU A 210 15.17 3.37 1.86
CA LEU A 210 14.59 4.71 1.95
C LEU A 210 14.80 5.48 0.65
N GLY A 211 13.73 6.01 0.08
CA GLY A 211 13.70 6.56 -1.28
C GLY A 211 12.87 5.76 -2.26
N ASP A 212 12.61 4.48 -1.97
CA ASP A 212 11.73 3.64 -2.78
C ASP A 212 10.26 3.79 -2.36
N ASP A 213 9.66 4.92 -2.72
CA ASP A 213 8.31 5.30 -2.29
C ASP A 213 7.19 4.44 -2.94
N HIS A 214 7.55 3.60 -3.93
CA HIS A 214 6.63 2.71 -4.65
C HIS A 214 6.97 1.24 -4.43
N PHE A 215 7.66 0.92 -3.33
CA PHE A 215 8.05 -0.45 -3.01
C PHE A 215 6.81 -1.35 -2.84
N ASP A 216 6.56 -2.16 -3.87
CA ASP A 216 5.51 -3.17 -3.93
C ASP A 216 5.96 -4.28 -4.88
N LEU A 217 6.21 -5.47 -4.33
CA LEU A 217 6.77 -6.61 -5.04
C LEU A 217 5.86 -7.81 -4.88
N SER A 218 5.55 -8.49 -5.98
CA SER A 218 4.81 -9.75 -5.98
C SER A 218 5.55 -10.83 -6.77
N PHE A 219 5.36 -12.08 -6.35
CA PHE A 219 6.02 -13.24 -6.93
C PHE A 219 5.02 -14.40 -7.06
N PRO A 220 4.93 -15.03 -8.24
CA PRO A 220 4.06 -16.19 -8.42
C PRO A 220 4.62 -17.42 -7.69
N ILE A 221 3.69 -18.29 -7.28
CA ILE A 221 3.98 -19.63 -6.77
C ILE A 221 3.47 -20.61 -7.82
N GLU A 222 4.40 -21.28 -8.49
CA GLU A 222 4.12 -22.22 -9.57
C GLU A 222 4.77 -23.57 -9.28
N LEU A 223 4.13 -24.64 -9.74
CA LEU A 223 4.75 -25.97 -9.78
C LEU A 223 5.78 -26.05 -10.93
N PRO A 224 6.70 -27.04 -10.92
CA PRO A 224 7.68 -27.22 -12.00
C PRO A 224 7.07 -27.42 -13.40
N ASN A 225 5.80 -27.81 -13.48
CA ASN A 225 5.03 -27.95 -14.72
C ASN A 225 4.40 -26.63 -15.21
N GLY A 226 4.60 -25.51 -14.50
CA GLY A 226 4.02 -24.19 -14.79
C GLY A 226 2.59 -23.99 -14.27
N GLU A 227 2.06 -24.89 -13.44
CA GLU A 227 0.74 -24.70 -12.84
C GLU A 227 0.79 -23.63 -11.73
N PHE A 228 -0.02 -22.58 -11.89
CA PHE A 228 -0.17 -21.52 -10.91
C PHE A 228 -0.98 -21.98 -9.68
N LEU A 229 -0.36 -21.83 -8.50
CA LEU A 229 -0.96 -22.14 -7.20
C LEU A 229 -1.39 -20.89 -6.43
N GLY A 230 -0.68 -19.77 -6.59
CA GLY A 230 -0.94 -18.56 -5.83
C GLY A 230 0.14 -17.51 -6.04
N GLU A 231 0.09 -16.43 -5.26
CA GLU A 231 1.02 -15.32 -5.34
C GLU A 231 1.31 -14.80 -3.94
N TYR A 232 2.53 -14.31 -3.70
CA TYR A 232 2.86 -13.62 -2.47
C TYR A 232 3.60 -12.33 -2.77
N GLY A 233 3.58 -11.41 -1.82
CA GLY A 233 4.24 -10.14 -2.01
C GLY A 233 4.53 -9.38 -0.73
N VAL A 234 5.27 -8.29 -0.93
CA VAL A 234 5.62 -7.32 0.10
C VAL A 234 5.40 -5.92 -0.42
N GLY A 235 4.63 -5.13 0.30
CA GLY A 235 4.31 -3.75 -0.06
C GLY A 235 4.42 -2.79 1.11
N ILE A 236 4.45 -1.49 0.81
CA ILE A 236 4.33 -0.43 1.82
C ILE A 236 2.90 -0.43 2.36
N SER A 237 2.76 -0.63 3.67
CA SER A 237 1.44 -0.57 4.31
C SER A 237 1.13 0.83 4.81
N GLU A 238 2.06 1.52 5.47
CA GLU A 238 1.82 2.85 6.04
C GLU A 238 3.11 3.68 6.11
N THR A 239 2.98 5.00 5.99
CA THR A 239 4.07 5.98 6.16
C THR A 239 3.80 6.89 7.36
N ILE A 240 4.86 7.53 7.85
CA ILE A 240 4.77 8.46 8.99
C ILE A 240 5.38 9.82 8.65
N GLY A 241 4.73 10.88 9.14
CA GLY A 241 5.18 12.25 8.93
C GLY A 241 4.91 12.75 7.52
N VAL A 242 5.63 13.79 7.12
CA VAL A 242 5.52 14.42 5.80
C VAL A 242 6.90 14.60 5.17
N GLY A 243 6.92 14.80 3.84
CA GLY A 243 8.11 15.10 3.05
C GLY A 243 8.70 13.91 2.31
N ASP A 244 9.50 14.22 1.30
CA ASP A 244 10.14 13.25 0.41
C ASP A 244 11.59 12.98 0.86
N PRO A 245 12.07 11.71 0.81
CA PRO A 245 11.29 10.52 0.47
C PRO A 245 10.31 10.10 1.58
N ALA A 246 9.31 9.31 1.20
CA ALA A 246 8.30 8.82 2.12
C ALA A 246 8.93 7.93 3.20
N LYS A 247 8.60 8.22 4.46
CA LYS A 247 9.17 7.53 5.62
C LYS A 247 8.25 6.36 5.98
N VAL A 248 8.57 5.18 5.46
CA VAL A 248 7.74 3.97 5.64
C VAL A 248 7.83 3.48 7.08
N THR A 249 6.67 3.35 7.75
CA THR A 249 6.57 2.89 9.15
C THR A 249 6.07 1.46 9.28
N ALA A 250 5.48 0.89 8.22
CA ALA A 250 5.03 -0.49 8.22
C ALA A 250 5.00 -1.07 6.80
N PHE A 251 5.30 -2.35 6.69
CA PHE A 251 5.20 -3.15 5.46
C PHE A 251 4.12 -4.20 5.63
N GLU A 252 3.48 -4.59 4.54
CA GLU A 252 2.58 -5.74 4.50
C GLU A 252 3.25 -6.88 3.75
N VAL A 253 3.13 -8.08 4.31
CA VAL A 253 3.50 -9.36 3.69
C VAL A 253 2.20 -10.11 3.50
N TRP A 254 1.86 -10.42 2.26
CA TRP A 254 0.59 -11.02 1.91
C TRP A 254 0.78 -12.32 1.11
N LEU A 255 -0.18 -13.22 1.24
CA LEU A 255 -0.25 -14.49 0.54
C LEU A 255 -1.65 -14.68 -0.03
N PHE A 256 -1.71 -14.89 -1.34
CA PHE A 256 -2.89 -15.27 -2.11
C PHE A 256 -2.75 -16.72 -2.58
N ASP A 257 -3.86 -17.45 -2.52
CA ASP A 257 -3.97 -18.85 -2.90
C ASP A 257 -5.12 -18.99 -3.89
N LYS A 258 -4.89 -19.65 -5.02
CA LYS A 258 -5.90 -19.84 -6.07
C LYS A 258 -7.16 -20.55 -5.56
N ASN A 259 -7.02 -21.38 -4.53
CA ASN A 259 -8.11 -22.16 -3.93
C ASN A 259 -8.73 -21.47 -2.69
N ASP A 260 -8.24 -20.28 -2.30
CA ASP A 260 -8.77 -19.47 -1.22
C ASP A 260 -9.22 -18.09 -1.74
N ILE A 261 -10.46 -17.71 -1.45
CA ILE A 261 -10.99 -16.41 -1.86
C ILE A 261 -10.44 -15.25 -1.01
N LYS A 262 -9.67 -15.54 0.05
CA LYS A 262 -9.11 -14.54 0.95
C LYS A 262 -7.59 -14.50 0.83
N THR A 263 -7.06 -13.31 0.60
CA THR A 263 -5.66 -13.01 0.84
C THR A 263 -5.41 -12.85 2.33
N VAL A 264 -4.39 -13.53 2.85
CA VAL A 264 -3.96 -13.38 4.24
C VAL A 264 -2.81 -12.41 4.29
N THR A 265 -2.92 -11.39 5.14
CA THR A 265 -1.94 -10.30 5.25
C THR A 265 -1.43 -10.16 6.67
N LYS A 266 -0.11 -10.08 6.81
CA LYS A 266 0.57 -9.69 8.05
C LYS A 266 1.29 -8.36 7.86
N VAL A 267 1.18 -7.48 8.84
CA VAL A 267 1.71 -6.13 8.79
C VAL A 267 2.91 -6.04 9.72
N LEU A 268 4.10 -5.93 9.15
CA LEU A 268 5.37 -5.74 9.86
C LEU A 268 5.55 -4.26 10.17
N ALA A 269 5.40 -3.89 11.44
CA ALA A 269 5.48 -2.51 11.89
C ALA A 269 6.82 -2.16 12.53
N SER A 270 7.20 -0.88 12.43
CA SER A 270 8.26 -0.28 13.23
C SER A 270 7.92 -0.34 14.73
N GLU A 271 8.93 -0.26 15.59
CA GLU A 271 8.74 -0.29 17.04
C GLU A 271 7.80 0.83 17.52
N TYR A 272 7.92 2.02 16.93
CA TYR A 272 7.02 3.13 17.21
C TYR A 272 5.58 2.81 16.79
N ALA A 273 5.35 2.37 15.55
CA ALA A 273 4.01 2.05 15.07
C ALA A 273 3.38 0.88 15.82
N TYR A 274 4.19 -0.07 16.29
CA TYR A 274 3.73 -1.16 17.13
C TYR A 274 3.33 -0.71 18.53
N ARG A 275 3.77 0.45 19.02
CA ARG A 275 3.41 0.99 20.34
C ARG A 275 2.36 2.10 20.30
N ASP A 276 2.25 2.82 19.19
CA ASP A 276 1.29 3.90 19.02
C ASP A 276 -0.13 3.36 18.77
N THR A 277 -1.07 3.73 19.65
CA THR A 277 -2.45 3.21 19.59
C THR A 277 -3.19 3.64 18.32
N GLY A 278 -2.85 4.80 17.76
CA GLY A 278 -3.49 5.33 16.55
C GLY A 278 -3.05 4.58 15.30
N LEU A 279 -1.75 4.35 15.16
CA LEU A 279 -1.15 3.54 14.09
C LEU A 279 -1.59 2.09 14.20
N GLN A 280 -1.51 1.48 15.39
CA GLN A 280 -1.99 0.12 15.62
C GLN A 280 -3.43 -0.09 15.13
N ALA A 281 -4.35 0.85 15.41
CA ALA A 281 -5.74 0.74 15.01
C ALA A 281 -5.91 0.76 13.48
N ARG A 282 -5.09 1.52 12.75
CA ARG A 282 -5.10 1.54 11.28
C ARG A 282 -4.44 0.30 10.68
N LEU A 283 -3.28 -0.10 11.21
CA LEU A 283 -2.54 -1.26 10.70
C LEU A 283 -3.31 -2.57 10.92
N ARG A 284 -4.02 -2.73 12.05
CA ARG A 284 -4.86 -3.91 12.29
C ARG A 284 -6.11 -4.00 11.40
N GLN A 285 -6.47 -2.94 10.69
CA GLN A 285 -7.51 -3.01 9.66
C GLN A 285 -6.98 -3.61 8.35
N LYS A 286 -5.65 -3.57 8.14
CA LYS A 286 -4.97 -4.07 6.93
C LYS A 286 -4.53 -5.53 7.07
N GLY A 287 -4.15 -5.95 8.28
CA GLY A 287 -3.79 -7.33 8.56
C GLY A 287 -3.34 -7.56 10.00
N ASP A 288 -2.82 -8.76 10.28
CA ASP A 288 -2.29 -9.07 11.61
C ASP A 288 -1.01 -8.29 11.88
N LEU A 289 -1.03 -7.46 12.90
CA LEU A 289 0.10 -6.61 13.25
C LEU A 289 1.21 -7.39 13.97
N VAL A 290 2.41 -7.34 13.42
CA VAL A 290 3.64 -7.96 13.93
C VAL A 290 4.72 -6.90 14.09
N LEU A 291 5.51 -6.98 15.16
CA LEU A 291 6.69 -6.11 15.34
C LEU A 291 7.83 -6.63 14.46
N ALA A 292 8.40 -5.77 13.61
CA ALA A 292 9.60 -6.10 12.88
C ALA A 292 10.82 -6.07 13.81
N THR A 293 11.48 -7.21 13.99
CA THR A 293 12.79 -7.31 14.65
C THR A 293 13.78 -8.09 13.77
N PRO A 294 15.09 -7.79 13.81
CA PRO A 294 16.08 -8.61 13.13
C PRO A 294 15.96 -10.08 13.53
N GLY A 295 15.98 -10.99 12.56
CA GLY A 295 15.81 -12.43 12.78
C GLY A 295 14.38 -12.89 13.03
N ALA A 296 13.39 -11.99 13.07
CA ALA A 296 11.99 -12.40 13.19
C ALA A 296 11.56 -13.26 12.00
N ILE A 297 10.78 -14.29 12.29
CA ILE A 297 10.16 -15.16 11.30
C ILE A 297 8.65 -14.91 11.36
N ILE A 298 8.09 -14.53 10.22
CA ILE A 298 6.68 -14.25 10.06
C ILE A 298 6.10 -15.32 9.14
N GLU A 299 5.13 -16.07 9.64
CA GLU A 299 4.44 -17.11 8.87
C GLU A 299 3.07 -16.62 8.43
N VAL A 300 2.78 -16.73 7.13
CA VAL A 300 1.51 -16.40 6.52
C VAL A 300 0.98 -17.67 5.87
N GLU A 301 -0.21 -18.11 6.26
CA GLU A 301 -0.79 -19.35 5.77
C GLU A 301 -2.17 -19.11 5.18
N THR A 302 -2.43 -19.78 4.07
CA THR A 302 -3.76 -19.95 3.50
C THR A 302 -4.19 -21.41 3.70
N ARG A 303 -5.21 -21.82 2.95
CA ARG A 303 -5.65 -23.21 2.85
C ARG A 303 -4.52 -24.14 2.39
N ASP A 304 -3.94 -23.89 1.22
CA ASP A 304 -3.04 -24.82 0.55
C ASP A 304 -1.59 -24.32 0.50
N LEU A 305 -1.32 -23.08 0.91
CA LEU A 305 0.01 -22.45 0.83
C LEU A 305 0.47 -21.92 2.19
N ARG A 306 1.79 -21.95 2.38
CA ARG A 306 2.50 -21.35 3.51
C ARG A 306 3.64 -20.50 2.98
N LEU A 307 3.72 -19.27 3.47
CA LEU A 307 4.80 -18.32 3.23
C LEU A 307 5.52 -18.05 4.55
N GLN A 308 6.85 -18.13 4.51
CA GLN A 308 7.71 -17.67 5.60
C GLN A 308 8.47 -16.44 5.13
N ALA A 309 8.37 -15.35 5.88
CA ALA A 309 9.14 -14.15 5.70
C ALA A 309 10.11 -13.98 6.88
N ARG A 310 11.41 -14.09 6.63
CA ARG A 310 12.45 -13.82 7.64
C ARG A 310 12.98 -12.41 7.47
N VAL A 311 13.00 -11.63 8.54
CA VAL A 311 13.74 -10.36 8.60
C VAL A 311 15.23 -10.66 8.69
N VAL A 312 15.93 -10.53 7.56
CA VAL A 312 17.38 -10.78 7.50
C VAL A 312 18.15 -9.60 8.08
N GLU A 313 17.74 -8.39 7.70
CA GLU A 313 18.37 -7.14 8.12
C GLU A 313 17.30 -6.07 8.22
N MET A 314 17.44 -5.18 9.19
CA MET A 314 16.67 -3.95 9.23
C MET A 314 17.47 -2.83 9.87
N GLU A 315 17.26 -1.63 9.35
CA GLU A 315 17.87 -0.40 9.85
C GLU A 315 16.78 0.65 9.96
N TYR A 316 16.67 1.30 11.12
CA TYR A 316 15.76 2.44 11.27
C TYR A 316 16.40 3.72 10.76
N GLY A 317 15.58 4.58 10.15
CA GLY A 317 16.00 5.90 9.76
C GLY A 317 16.18 6.82 10.96
N THR A 318 17.03 7.83 10.79
CA THR A 318 17.29 8.88 11.78
C THR A 318 16.72 10.21 11.26
N GLY A 319 16.39 11.13 12.17
CA GLY A 319 15.90 12.45 11.80
C GLY A 319 14.99 13.08 12.84
N ALA A 320 14.12 13.99 12.39
CA ALA A 320 13.21 14.76 13.24
C ALA A 320 11.94 14.00 13.67
N LEU A 321 11.73 12.77 13.16
CA LEU A 321 10.64 11.91 13.59
C LEU A 321 10.99 11.17 14.88
N PRO A 322 9.99 10.61 15.60
CA PRO A 322 10.25 9.77 16.76
C PRO A 322 11.26 8.65 16.45
N PRO A 323 12.08 8.24 17.43
CA PRO A 323 13.05 7.17 17.22
C PRO A 323 12.34 5.86 16.85
N ASN A 324 13.00 5.04 16.04
CA ASN A 324 12.51 3.73 15.59
C ASN A 324 11.13 3.79 14.92
N SER A 325 10.83 4.90 14.25
CA SER A 325 9.51 5.13 13.65
C SER A 325 9.41 4.80 12.18
N PHE A 326 10.53 4.75 11.45
CA PHE A 326 10.51 4.41 10.03
C PHE A 326 11.79 3.68 9.64
N PHE A 327 11.71 2.89 8.58
CA PHE A 327 12.82 2.07 8.11
C PHE A 327 13.71 2.87 7.13
N ALA A 328 15.02 2.79 7.33
CA ALA A 328 16.01 3.18 6.32
C ALA A 328 16.29 2.02 5.34
N ARG A 329 16.29 0.79 5.87
CA ARG A 329 16.46 -0.44 5.11
C ARG A 329 15.67 -1.57 5.76
N LEU A 330 15.08 -2.43 4.95
CA LEU A 330 14.48 -3.69 5.41
C LEU A 330 14.75 -4.77 4.37
N THR A 331 15.41 -5.84 4.77
CA THR A 331 15.68 -7.00 3.92
C THR A 331 14.90 -8.21 4.43
N LEU A 332 14.07 -8.78 3.55
CA LEU A 332 13.28 -9.98 3.84
C LEU A 332 13.74 -11.13 2.94
N ASP A 333 13.89 -12.31 3.53
CA ASP A 333 13.99 -13.57 2.78
C ASP A 333 12.62 -14.25 2.84
N LEU A 334 11.98 -14.38 1.68
CA LEU A 334 10.65 -14.92 1.50
C LEU A 334 10.77 -16.30 0.89
N ALA A 335 10.09 -17.28 1.47
CA ALA A 335 10.03 -18.64 0.94
C ALA A 335 8.61 -19.18 1.05
N ALA A 336 8.13 -19.79 -0.03
CA ALA A 336 6.77 -20.32 -0.14
C ALA A 336 6.77 -21.84 -0.38
N TRP A 337 5.84 -22.53 0.27
CA TRP A 337 5.62 -23.96 0.15
C TRP A 337 4.13 -24.25 -0.05
N ARG A 338 3.85 -25.40 -0.67
CA ARG A 338 2.54 -26.02 -0.60
C ARG A 338 2.39 -26.74 0.74
N LYS A 339 1.25 -26.58 1.39
CA LYS A 339 0.88 -27.34 2.58
C LYS A 339 0.50 -28.74 2.14
N GLU A 340 1.17 -29.76 2.68
CA GLU A 340 0.71 -31.14 2.53
C GLU A 340 -0.61 -31.31 3.30
N GLU A 341 -1.54 -32.08 2.74
CA GLU A 341 -2.75 -32.50 3.46
C GLU A 341 -2.33 -33.32 4.69
N GLY A 342 -2.27 -32.68 5.87
CA GLY A 342 -2.19 -33.38 7.15
C GLY A 342 -0.98 -33.13 8.05
N SER A 343 -0.20 -32.04 7.90
CA SER A 343 0.74 -31.67 8.98
C SER A 343 -0.02 -31.00 10.15
N PRO A 344 -0.07 -31.59 11.35
CA PRO A 344 -0.65 -30.95 12.52
C PRO A 344 0.22 -29.73 12.90
N ALA A 345 -0.44 -28.64 13.30
CA ALA A 345 0.23 -27.50 13.89
C ALA A 345 1.05 -27.96 15.13
N PRO A 346 2.29 -27.47 15.31
CA PRO A 346 3.05 -27.72 16.53
C PRO A 346 2.39 -27.13 17.77
#